data_AF-A0A174QMD7-F1
#
_entry.id   AF-A0A174QMD7-F1
#
_cell.length_a   1.000
_cell.length_b   1.000
_cell.length_c   1.000
_cell.angle_alpha   90.00
_cell.angle_beta   90.00
_cell.angle_gamma   90.00
#
_symmetry.space_group_name_H-M   'P 1'
#
loop_
_entity.id
_entity.type
_entity.pdbx_description
1 polymer ?
#
loop_
_entity_poly.entity_id
_entity_poly.type
_entity_poly.pdbx_seq_one_letter_code
_entity_poly.pdbx_strand_id
1 'polypeptide(L)'
;MINEIQKEIFNLVPEAIDEVPADFNFKKDNAIEIKIADNITNKFYLDDITLQIRIVGLKNNKFNIQDIAENLDKKFNKARFINCRVVRENAWYTSYYDEDKFNAVLQYLIKRI
;
A
#
# COMPACT_ATOMS: atom_id res chain seq x y z
N MET A 1 5.79 -16.29 -9.64
CA MET A 1 4.42 -15.79 -9.47
C MET A 1 4.31 -14.73 -8.36
N ILE A 2 4.27 -15.07 -7.06
CA ILE A 2 4.30 -14.03 -5.99
C ILE A 2 5.52 -13.11 -6.12
N ASN A 3 6.70 -13.69 -6.35
CA ASN A 3 7.93 -12.90 -6.55
C ASN A 3 7.92 -12.00 -7.80
N GLU A 4 7.08 -12.28 -8.81
CA GLU A 4 6.94 -11.43 -10.00
C GLU A 4 5.96 -10.28 -9.75
N ILE A 5 4.82 -10.59 -9.12
CA ILE A 5 3.83 -9.60 -8.68
C ILE A 5 4.46 -8.62 -7.69
N GLN A 6 5.23 -9.13 -6.72
CA GLN A 6 6.01 -8.29 -5.78
C GLN A 6 6.95 -7.35 -6.53
N LYS A 7 7.73 -7.86 -7.49
CA LYS A 7 8.62 -7.02 -8.31
C LYS A 7 7.84 -5.95 -9.08
N GLU A 8 6.73 -6.28 -9.71
CA GLU A 8 5.92 -5.30 -10.44
C GLU A 8 5.36 -4.21 -9.51
N ILE A 9 4.95 -4.58 -8.28
CA ILE A 9 4.46 -3.63 -7.28
C ILE A 9 5.57 -2.70 -6.78
N PHE A 10 6.74 -3.24 -6.42
CA PHE A 10 7.88 -2.42 -6.00
C PHE A 10 8.45 -1.58 -7.15
N ASN A 11 8.33 -2.02 -8.41
CA ASN A 11 8.65 -1.18 -9.56
C ASN A 11 7.68 0.00 -9.72
N LEU A 12 6.44 -0.13 -9.27
CA LEU A 12 5.48 0.99 -9.25
C LEU A 12 5.75 1.96 -8.10
N VAL A 13 6.38 1.54 -7.02
CA VAL A 13 6.73 2.45 -5.92
C VAL A 13 8.14 2.11 -5.42
N PRO A 14 9.19 2.53 -6.15
CA PRO A 14 10.58 2.18 -5.83
C PRO A 14 11.03 2.65 -4.44
N GLU A 15 10.39 3.70 -3.92
CA GLU A 15 10.62 4.26 -2.58
C GLU A 15 9.90 3.48 -1.46
N ALA A 16 9.07 2.49 -1.79
CA ALA A 16 8.38 1.69 -0.80
C ALA A 16 9.31 0.73 -0.07
N ILE A 17 8.98 0.46 1.20
CA ILE A 17 9.71 -0.45 2.08
C ILE A 17 8.77 -1.54 2.62
N ASP A 18 9.31 -2.69 3.00
CA ASP A 18 8.52 -3.79 3.57
C ASP A 18 8.05 -3.49 5.00
N GLU A 19 8.91 -2.82 5.77
CA GLU A 19 8.66 -2.43 7.16
C GLU A 19 9.34 -1.08 7.43
N VAL A 20 8.62 -0.18 8.11
CA VAL A 20 9.19 1.12 8.49
C VAL A 20 10.19 0.94 9.64
N PRO A 21 11.48 1.28 9.47
CA PRO A 21 12.48 1.17 10.53
C PRO A 21 12.12 1.99 11.76
N ALA A 22 12.48 1.48 12.94
CA ALA A 22 12.24 2.18 14.21
C ALA A 22 12.95 3.55 14.28
N ASP A 23 14.07 3.71 13.57
CA ASP A 23 14.89 4.93 13.50
C ASP A 23 14.58 5.79 12.26
N PHE A 24 13.48 5.50 11.53
CA PHE A 24 13.09 6.27 10.35
C PHE A 24 12.91 7.76 10.69
N ASN A 25 13.53 8.64 9.89
CA ASN A 25 13.53 10.07 10.14
C ASN A 25 12.33 10.78 9.51
N PHE A 26 11.19 10.74 10.21
CA PHE A 26 9.94 11.39 9.79
C PHE A 26 10.00 12.93 9.68
N LYS A 27 11.06 13.57 10.19
CA LYS A 27 11.26 15.01 10.01
C LYS A 27 11.76 15.36 8.61
N LYS A 28 12.36 14.40 7.91
CA LYS A 28 12.89 14.58 6.56
C LYS A 28 11.91 14.12 5.48
N ASP A 29 11.18 13.03 5.73
CA ASP A 29 10.32 12.42 4.73
C ASP A 29 9.14 11.65 5.35
N ASN A 30 8.19 11.24 4.53
CA ASN A 30 7.17 10.25 4.88
C ASN A 30 7.64 8.86 4.44
N ALA A 31 7.21 7.80 5.13
CA ALA A 31 7.48 6.43 4.70
C ALA A 31 6.27 5.88 3.92
N ILE A 32 6.55 5.09 2.88
CA ILE A 32 5.56 4.29 2.16
C ILE A 32 5.89 2.83 2.41
N GLU A 33 5.02 2.13 3.11
CA GLU A 33 5.14 0.71 3.41
C GLU A 33 4.20 -0.11 2.51
N ILE A 34 4.70 -1.19 1.93
CA ILE A 34 3.90 -2.12 1.12
C ILE A 34 3.93 -3.51 1.76
N LYS A 35 2.75 -4.05 2.05
CA LYS A 35 2.56 -5.41 2.56
C LYS A 35 1.75 -6.22 1.55
N ILE A 36 2.31 -7.34 1.10
CA ILE A 36 1.71 -8.24 0.12
C ILE A 36 1.53 -9.59 0.78
N ALA A 37 0.33 -10.16 0.69
CA ALA A 37 -0.01 -11.47 1.25
C ALA A 37 0.10 -11.58 2.79
N ASP A 38 0.11 -10.47 3.54
CA ASP A 38 0.16 -10.45 5.01
C ASP A 38 -1.13 -10.99 5.69
N ASN A 39 -2.09 -11.49 4.90
CA ASN A 39 -3.28 -12.22 5.36
C ASN A 39 -3.67 -13.33 4.37
N ILE A 40 -2.94 -14.46 4.34
CA ILE A 40 -3.43 -15.70 3.68
C ILE A 40 -4.48 -16.35 4.57
N THR A 41 -5.66 -15.75 4.68
CA THR A 41 -6.85 -16.42 5.22
C THR A 41 -8.12 -15.87 4.58
N ASN A 42 -8.25 -16.03 3.27
CA ASN A 42 -9.57 -16.26 2.71
C ASN A 42 -9.58 -17.60 1.97
N LYS A 43 -9.38 -18.68 2.74
CA LYS A 43 -9.46 -20.07 2.26
C LYS A 43 -10.83 -20.47 1.70
N PHE A 44 -11.82 -19.56 1.70
CA PHE A 44 -13.19 -19.87 1.33
C PHE A 44 -13.57 -19.42 -0.08
N TYR A 45 -12.96 -18.37 -0.65
CA TYR A 45 -13.30 -17.93 -2.01
C TYR A 45 -12.13 -17.17 -2.66
N LEU A 46 -11.54 -17.76 -3.71
CA LEU A 46 -10.56 -17.20 -4.67
C LEU A 46 -9.10 -17.05 -4.20
N ASP A 47 -8.16 -17.35 -5.11
CA ASP A 47 -6.70 -17.18 -4.99
C ASP A 47 -6.26 -15.69 -4.96
N ASP A 48 -7.07 -14.80 -4.37
CA ASP A 48 -6.82 -13.37 -4.32
C ASP A 48 -5.70 -13.06 -3.31
N ILE A 49 -4.74 -12.22 -3.72
CA ILE A 49 -3.62 -11.80 -2.87
C ILE A 49 -3.93 -10.43 -2.27
N THR A 50 -3.79 -10.27 -0.96
CA THR A 50 -3.96 -8.96 -0.31
C THR A 50 -2.78 -8.05 -0.61
N LEU A 51 -3.07 -6.78 -0.87
CA LEU A 51 -2.09 -5.70 -1.01
C LEU A 51 -2.52 -4.53 -0.13
N GLN A 52 -1.66 -4.16 0.80
CA GLN A 52 -1.82 -2.98 1.63
C GLN A 52 -0.67 -2.00 1.36
N ILE A 53 -1.02 -0.72 1.21
CA ILE A 53 -0.05 0.37 1.08
C ILE A 53 -0.31 1.36 2.21
N ARG A 54 0.64 1.51 3.11
CA ARG A 54 0.55 2.43 4.24
C ARG A 54 1.50 3.61 4.02
N ILE A 55 0.97 4.82 4.07
CA ILE A 55 1.74 6.05 4.05
C ILE A 55 1.72 6.62 5.46
N VAL A 56 2.89 6.81 6.05
CA VAL A 56 3.03 7.32 7.42
C VAL A 56 4.00 8.50 7.47
N GLY A 57 3.62 9.53 8.21
CA GLY A 57 4.45 10.71 8.43
C GLY A 57 3.95 11.52 9.61
N LEU A 58 4.60 12.64 9.90
CA LEU A 58 4.18 13.52 10.99
C LEU A 58 2.78 14.07 10.74
N LYS A 59 1.98 14.25 11.80
CA LYS A 59 0.61 14.79 11.73
C LYS A 59 0.49 16.11 10.97
N ASN A 60 1.54 16.94 11.01
CA ASN A 60 1.58 18.23 10.32
C ASN A 60 1.66 18.06 8.79
N ASN A 61 2.08 16.90 8.29
CA ASN A 61 2.17 16.55 6.87
C ASN A 61 0.88 15.90 6.35
N LYS A 62 -0.22 15.90 7.11
CA LYS A 62 -1.45 15.14 6.77
C LYS A 62 -1.93 15.34 5.32
N PHE A 63 -1.91 16.56 4.80
CA PHE A 63 -2.40 16.86 3.46
C PHE A 63 -1.47 16.27 2.40
N ASN A 64 -0.16 16.38 2.61
CA ASN A 64 0.83 15.76 1.74
C ASN A 64 0.72 14.23 1.75
N ILE A 65 0.47 13.62 2.92
CA ILE A 65 0.23 12.17 3.03
C ILE A 65 -1.03 11.75 2.26
N GLN A 66 -2.10 12.54 2.35
CA GLN A 66 -3.34 12.33 1.58
C GLN A 66 -3.10 12.44 0.07
N ASP A 67 -2.36 13.46 -0.37
CA ASP A 67 -2.00 13.64 -1.78
C ASP A 67 -1.18 12.47 -2.32
N ILE A 68 -0.22 11.95 -1.53
CA ILE A 68 0.55 10.75 -1.87
C ILE A 68 -0.39 9.55 -2.00
N ALA A 69 -1.28 9.33 -1.03
CA ALA A 69 -2.23 8.22 -1.07
C ALA A 69 -3.14 8.29 -2.31
N GLU A 70 -3.68 9.45 -2.66
CA GLU A 70 -4.49 9.62 -3.87
C GLU A 70 -3.70 9.35 -5.16
N ASN A 71 -2.44 9.79 -5.21
CA ASN A 71 -1.58 9.57 -6.37
C ASN A 71 -1.22 8.10 -6.53
N LEU A 72 -0.91 7.40 -5.43
CA LEU A 72 -0.69 5.96 -5.43
C LEU A 72 -1.94 5.22 -5.86
N ASP A 73 -3.10 5.58 -5.31
CA ASP A 73 -4.37 4.97 -5.71
C ASP A 73 -4.65 5.13 -7.22
N LYS A 74 -4.42 6.32 -7.78
CA LYS A 74 -4.52 6.54 -9.24
C LYS A 74 -3.53 5.69 -10.03
N LYS A 75 -2.31 5.47 -9.50
CA LYS A 75 -1.27 4.66 -10.12
C LYS A 75 -1.64 3.17 -10.13
N PHE A 76 -2.04 2.62 -8.98
CA PHE A 76 -2.43 1.23 -8.84
C PHE A 76 -3.72 0.89 -9.59
N ASN A 77 -4.72 1.79 -9.58
CA ASN A 77 -5.97 1.58 -10.32
C ASN A 77 -5.77 1.57 -11.85
N LYS A 78 -4.69 2.19 -12.35
CA LYS A 78 -4.33 2.18 -13.79
C LYS A 78 -3.29 1.11 -14.15
N ALA A 79 -2.66 0.49 -13.17
CA ALA A 79 -1.61 -0.48 -13.40
C ALA A 79 -2.17 -1.75 -14.03
N ARG A 80 -1.44 -2.27 -15.02
CA ARG A 80 -1.71 -3.57 -15.65
C ARG A 80 -0.57 -4.50 -15.29
N PHE A 81 -0.88 -5.54 -14.52
CA PHE A 81 0.06 -6.58 -14.15
C PHE A 81 -0.11 -7.78 -15.08
N ILE A 82 0.94 -8.55 -15.31
CA ILE A 82 0.85 -9.73 -16.17
C ILE A 82 -0.13 -10.74 -15.54
N ASN A 83 -1.24 -11.02 -16.23
CA ASN A 83 -2.31 -11.94 -15.80
C ASN A 83 -2.95 -11.60 -14.43
N CYS A 84 -2.81 -10.36 -13.96
CA CYS A 84 -3.31 -9.92 -12.66
C CYS A 84 -3.92 -8.51 -12.76
N ARG A 85 -4.87 -8.21 -11.87
CA ARG A 85 -5.44 -6.88 -11.70
C ARG A 85 -5.57 -6.53 -10.23
N VAL A 86 -5.21 -5.29 -9.92
CA VAL A 86 -5.47 -4.69 -8.61
C VAL A 86 -6.91 -4.16 -8.56
N VAL A 87 -7.62 -4.53 -7.51
CA VAL A 87 -9.01 -4.17 -7.26
C VAL A 87 -9.11 -3.59 -5.86
N ARG A 88 -9.75 -2.42 -5.72
CA ARG A 88 -10.03 -1.79 -4.41
C ARG A 88 -10.88 -2.70 -3.53
N GLU A 89 -10.54 -2.79 -2.25
CA GLU A 89 -11.42 -3.42 -1.26
C GLU A 89 -12.63 -2.52 -0.92
N ASN A 90 -13.61 -3.06 -0.19
CA ASN A 90 -14.77 -2.29 0.27
C ASN A 90 -14.32 -1.07 1.12
N ALA A 91 -13.30 -1.26 1.97
CA ALA A 91 -12.66 -0.21 2.77
C ALA A 91 -11.29 0.17 2.20
N TRP A 92 -11.25 0.52 0.91
CA TRP A 92 -9.98 0.74 0.19
C TRP A 92 -9.12 1.91 0.69
N TYR A 93 -9.67 2.87 1.42
CA TYR A 93 -8.93 3.99 2.00
C TYR A 93 -9.38 4.21 3.44
N THR A 94 -8.43 4.16 4.36
CA THR A 94 -8.64 4.50 5.77
C THR A 94 -7.51 5.41 6.25
N SER A 95 -7.79 6.25 7.24
CA SER A 95 -6.75 7.10 7.84
C SER A 95 -6.98 7.30 9.33
N TYR A 96 -5.90 7.41 10.10
CA TYR A 96 -5.94 7.55 11.55
C TYR A 96 -4.67 8.24 12.08
N TYR A 97 -4.78 8.82 13.27
CA TYR A 97 -3.63 9.36 14.00
C TYR A 97 -3.07 8.29 14.93
N ASP A 98 -1.75 8.24 15.03
CA ASP A 98 -1.00 7.40 15.95
C ASP A 98 0.07 8.27 16.61
N GLU A 99 -0.15 8.67 17.86
CA GLU A 99 0.66 9.66 18.58
C GLU A 99 0.86 10.97 17.77
N ASP A 100 2.09 11.25 17.34
CA ASP A 100 2.47 12.41 16.54
C ASP A 100 2.42 12.15 15.02
N LYS A 101 2.01 10.95 14.61
CA LYS A 101 1.97 10.50 13.22
C LYS A 101 0.54 10.48 12.69
N PHE A 102 0.45 10.64 11.38
CA PHE A 102 -0.75 10.42 10.59
C PHE A 102 -0.49 9.27 9.63
N ASN A 103 -1.44 8.34 9.55
CA ASN A 103 -1.39 7.17 8.70
C ASN A 103 -2.53 7.27 7.67
N ALA A 104 -2.21 7.02 6.41
CA ALA A 104 -3.18 6.71 5.36
C ALA A 104 -2.90 5.28 4.86
N VAL A 105 -3.94 4.46 4.80
CA VAL A 105 -3.84 3.06 4.42
C VAL A 105 -4.75 2.79 3.24
N LEU A 106 -4.16 2.29 2.16
CA LEU A 106 -4.86 1.81 0.97
C LEU A 106 -4.93 0.28 0.98
N GLN A 107 -6.10 -0.28 0.72
CA GLN A 107 -6.35 -1.71 0.75
C GLN A 107 -6.90 -2.22 -0.60
N TYR A 108 -6.25 -3.26 -1.11
CA TYR A 108 -6.55 -3.86 -2.40
C TYR A 108 -6.47 -5.38 -2.38
N LEU A 109 -7.14 -5.99 -3.35
CA LEU A 109 -6.96 -7.37 -3.76
C LEU A 109 -6.27 -7.42 -5.13
N ILE A 110 -5.30 -8.31 -5.27
CA ILE A 110 -4.72 -8.68 -6.56
C ILE A 110 -5.43 -9.94 -7.00
N LYS A 111 -6.22 -9.82 -8.07
CA LYS A 111 -6.97 -10.92 -8.65
C LYS A 111 -6.29 -11.42 -9.91
N ARG A 112 -6.27 -12.74 -10.09
CA ARG A 112 -5.81 -13.35 -11.35
C ARG A 112 -6.89 -13.17 -12.43
N ILE A 113 -6.45 -12.87 -13.65
CA ILE A 113 -7.30 -12.79 -14.85
C ILE A 113 -7.09 -14.04 -15.70
#